data_AF-A0AAV7XMX6-F1
#
_entry.id   AF-A0AAV7XMX6-F1
#
_cell.length_a   1.000
_cell.length_b   1.000
_cell.length_c   1.000
_cell.angle_alpha   90.00
_cell.angle_beta   90.00
_cell.angle_gamma   90.00
#
_symmetry.space_group_name_H-M   'P 1'
#
loop_
_entity.id
_entity.type
_entity.pdbx_description
1 polymer ?
#
loop_
_entity_poly.entity_id
_entity_poly.type
_entity_poly.pdbx_seq_one_letter_code
_entity_poly.pdbx_strand_id
1 'polypeptide(L)'
;MGKSMRSKSQRRNRARRREEYAPKELEKLKSTLAFEWNDQTEKAHLSVFHDIMNGPTPYVPGLEADSSIAKLHLTDKNAEDQRAVDIKTRVLNKRVVVASRALRFRPYGPPEDEVEETIDDKPARVYNFKTHRDQYGQYPPWMHRKEIISRARANRLSKQKTKKLIERGKIQKRPKGPSCNQIINEILHGDGEEDDHGMPMYADIKKSVVIKKTKQMMKEMYDM
;
A
#
# COMPACT_ATOMS: atom_id res chain seq x y z
N MET A 1 26.34 9.07 32.58
CA MET A 1 27.14 9.86 31.62
C MET A 1 26.95 9.31 30.21
N GLY A 2 26.77 10.17 29.21
CA GLY A 2 26.70 9.76 27.81
C GLY A 2 28.02 9.19 27.30
N LYS A 3 27.98 8.35 26.25
CA LYS A 3 29.19 7.85 25.57
C LYS A 3 29.82 8.97 24.74
N SER A 4 31.16 9.03 24.70
CA SER A 4 31.88 9.95 23.82
C SER A 4 31.65 9.63 22.34
N MET A 5 31.54 10.66 21.51
CA MET A 5 31.46 10.57 20.05
C MET A 5 32.61 9.77 19.42
N ARG A 6 33.79 9.77 20.05
CA ARG A 6 34.97 9.03 19.59
C ARG A 6 35.03 7.61 20.13
N SER A 7 34.06 7.18 20.95
CA SER A 7 34.02 5.83 21.49
C SER A 7 33.98 4.77 20.37
N LYS A 8 34.65 3.64 20.59
CA LYS A 8 34.69 2.54 19.63
C LYS A 8 33.30 1.96 19.37
N SER A 9 32.43 1.91 20.39
CA SER A 9 31.05 1.42 20.28
C SER A 9 30.20 2.30 19.34
N GLN A 10 30.25 3.63 19.50
CA GLN A 10 29.44 4.54 18.69
C GLN A 10 29.95 4.62 17.24
N ARG A 11 31.25 4.45 17.00
CA ARG A 11 31.81 4.33 15.65
C ARG A 11 31.36 3.05 14.94
N ARG A 12 31.42 1.90 15.61
CA ARG A 12 30.92 0.63 15.06
C ARG A 12 29.44 0.68 14.69
N ASN A 13 28.61 1.26 15.56
CA ASN A 13 27.19 1.42 15.27
C ASN A 13 26.93 2.36 14.07
N ARG A 14 27.72 3.44 13.93
CA ARG A 14 27.63 4.32 12.75
C ARG A 14 28.09 3.63 11.46
N ALA A 15 29.13 2.80 11.51
CA ALA A 15 29.57 2.01 10.36
C ALA A 15 28.47 1.05 9.90
N ARG A 16 27.88 0.27 10.82
CA ARG A 16 26.76 -0.63 10.53
C ARG A 16 25.55 0.12 9.93
N ARG A 17 25.20 1.29 10.46
CA ARG A 17 24.13 2.12 9.89
C ARG A 17 24.46 2.60 8.48
N ARG A 18 25.70 2.97 8.18
CA ARG A 18 26.09 3.33 6.82
C ARG A 18 25.96 2.15 5.87
N GLU A 19 26.38 0.95 6.26
CA GLU A 19 26.21 -0.26 5.46
C GLU A 19 24.72 -0.54 5.15
N GLU A 20 23.83 -0.32 6.13
CA GLU A 20 22.40 -0.57 5.98
C GLU A 20 21.65 0.51 5.17
N TYR A 21 21.97 1.78 5.38
CA TYR A 21 21.21 2.90 4.80
C TYR A 21 21.86 3.52 3.56
N ALA A 22 23.19 3.47 3.41
CA ALA A 22 23.87 4.04 2.24
C ALA A 22 23.36 3.49 0.89
N PRO A 23 23.17 2.16 0.68
CA PRO A 23 22.67 1.68 -0.60
C PRO A 23 21.24 2.16 -0.89
N LYS A 24 20.38 2.18 0.14
CA LYS A 24 18.97 2.61 0.02
C LYS A 24 18.85 4.10 -0.32
N GLU A 25 19.66 4.93 0.34
CA GLU A 25 19.71 6.37 0.07
C GLU A 25 20.35 6.65 -1.29
N LEU A 26 21.39 5.91 -1.68
CA LEU A 26 21.99 6.02 -3.01
C LEU A 26 21.01 5.64 -4.11
N GLU A 27 20.24 4.57 -3.97
CA GLU A 27 19.20 4.21 -4.94
C GLU A 27 18.12 5.29 -5.05
N LYS A 28 17.67 5.83 -3.92
CA LYS A 28 16.69 6.91 -3.89
C LYS A 28 17.22 8.18 -4.53
N LEU A 29 18.46 8.56 -4.23
CA LEU A 29 19.14 9.71 -4.85
C LEU A 29 19.36 9.47 -6.33
N LYS A 30 19.82 8.29 -6.73
CA LYS A 30 19.92 7.90 -8.14
C LYS A 30 18.57 7.95 -8.83
N SER A 31 17.48 7.52 -8.20
CA SER A 31 16.13 7.61 -8.81
C SER A 31 15.57 9.02 -8.90
N THR A 32 16.00 9.93 -8.02
CA THR A 32 15.56 11.34 -8.05
C THR A 32 16.42 12.17 -8.99
N LEU A 33 17.72 11.89 -9.06
CA LEU A 33 18.66 12.49 -10.00
C LEU A 33 18.58 11.89 -11.39
N ALA A 34 18.26 10.60 -11.51
CA ALA A 34 17.78 10.01 -12.74
C ALA A 34 16.35 10.52 -12.96
N PHE A 35 16.26 11.79 -13.38
CA PHE A 35 15.49 12.07 -14.58
C PHE A 35 15.71 10.90 -15.52
N GLU A 36 14.62 10.23 -15.95
CA GLU A 36 14.70 9.14 -16.92
C GLU A 36 15.72 9.55 -17.98
N TRP A 37 16.88 8.88 -17.96
CA TRP A 37 17.89 9.03 -18.98
C TRP A 37 17.26 8.47 -20.24
N ASN A 38 16.55 9.34 -20.94
CA ASN A 38 15.90 9.06 -22.18
C ASN A 38 16.83 9.65 -23.23
N ASP A 39 17.30 8.86 -24.18
CA ASP A 39 18.16 9.32 -25.29
C ASP A 39 17.54 10.52 -26.02
N GLN A 40 16.20 10.66 -25.95
CA GLN A 40 15.46 11.81 -26.47
C GLN A 40 15.68 13.10 -25.66
N THR A 41 15.79 13.01 -24.33
CA THR A 41 16.09 14.16 -23.48
C THR A 41 17.53 14.64 -23.68
N GLU A 42 18.49 13.74 -23.88
CA GLU A 42 19.86 14.15 -24.21
C GLU A 42 19.92 14.91 -25.54
N LYS A 43 19.28 14.39 -26.60
CA LYS A 43 19.22 15.09 -27.89
C LYS A 43 18.54 16.44 -27.79
N ALA A 44 17.47 16.56 -26.99
CA ALA A 44 16.79 17.83 -26.78
C ALA A 44 17.62 18.82 -25.94
N HIS A 45 18.31 18.34 -24.90
CA HIS A 45 19.20 19.18 -24.10
C HIS A 45 20.44 19.62 -24.88
N LEU A 46 21.02 18.71 -25.67
CA LEU A 46 22.15 19.01 -26.56
C LEU A 46 21.73 19.94 -27.71
N SER A 47 20.51 19.84 -28.25
CA SER A 47 20.03 20.77 -29.28
C SER A 47 19.85 22.18 -28.70
N VAL A 48 19.25 22.30 -27.51
CA VAL A 48 19.11 23.60 -26.83
C VAL A 48 20.47 24.19 -26.49
N PHE A 49 21.43 23.38 -26.04
CA PHE A 49 22.79 23.85 -25.77
C PHE A 49 23.51 24.27 -27.07
N HIS A 50 23.30 23.54 -28.16
CA HIS A 50 23.83 23.89 -29.49
C HIS A 50 23.23 25.21 -29.99
N ASP A 51 21.94 25.46 -29.80
CA ASP A 51 21.29 26.73 -30.18
C ASP A 51 21.81 27.91 -29.37
N ILE A 52 22.11 27.69 -28.08
CA ILE A 52 22.69 28.72 -27.20
C ILE A 52 24.14 29.02 -27.57
N MET A 53 24.95 28.00 -27.86
CA MET A 53 26.38 28.15 -28.10
C MET A 53 26.71 28.55 -29.54
N ASN A 54 25.96 28.06 -30.51
CA ASN A 54 26.20 28.35 -31.93
C ASN A 54 25.31 29.48 -32.47
N GLY A 55 24.44 30.03 -31.62
CA GLY A 55 23.54 31.12 -31.96
C GLY A 55 22.48 30.71 -33.00
N PRO A 56 21.42 31.53 -33.17
CA PRO A 56 20.50 31.35 -34.27
C PRO A 56 21.29 31.40 -35.58
N THR A 57 21.12 30.40 -36.44
CA THR A 57 21.73 30.38 -37.76
C THR A 57 21.47 31.72 -38.44
N PRO A 58 22.50 32.45 -38.89
CA PRO A 58 22.31 33.78 -39.45
C PRO A 58 21.32 33.69 -40.61
N TYR A 59 20.27 34.51 -40.55
CA TYR A 59 19.28 34.61 -41.61
C TYR A 59 19.99 35.06 -42.88
N VAL A 60 20.14 34.16 -43.85
CA VAL A 60 20.65 34.47 -45.19
C VAL A 60 19.45 34.90 -46.03
N PRO A 61 19.30 36.19 -46.38
CA PRO A 61 18.20 36.64 -47.23
C PRO A 61 18.31 35.98 -48.60
N GLY A 62 17.24 35.30 -49.03
CA GLY A 62 17.17 34.61 -50.34
C GLY A 62 17.07 33.09 -50.29
N LEU A 63 17.22 32.46 -49.11
CA LEU A 63 16.87 31.06 -48.89
C LEU A 63 15.45 30.96 -48.32
N GLU A 64 14.44 31.15 -49.16
CA GLU A 64 13.05 30.97 -48.73
C GLU A 64 12.81 29.49 -48.39
N ALA A 65 12.18 29.24 -47.25
CA ALA A 65 11.82 27.89 -46.75
C ALA A 65 10.93 27.10 -47.74
N ASP A 66 10.42 27.78 -48.77
CA ASP A 66 9.55 27.25 -49.79
C ASP A 66 10.29 26.86 -51.08
N SER A 67 11.62 27.06 -51.12
CA SER A 67 12.42 26.65 -52.27
C SER A 67 12.27 25.16 -52.54
N SER A 68 11.91 24.85 -53.78
CA SER A 68 11.54 23.53 -54.31
C SER A 68 12.60 22.43 -54.09
N ILE A 69 13.82 22.80 -53.70
CA ILE A 69 14.91 21.89 -53.37
C ILE A 69 14.69 21.19 -52.01
N ALA A 70 14.08 21.85 -51.02
CA ALA A 70 13.81 21.25 -49.72
C ALA A 70 12.62 20.26 -49.73
N LYS A 71 11.70 20.40 -50.69
CA LYS A 71 10.50 19.56 -50.81
C LYS A 71 10.74 18.18 -51.43
N LEU A 72 11.91 17.92 -52.04
CA LEU A 72 12.20 16.64 -52.69
C LEU A 72 12.70 15.52 -51.75
N HIS A 73 12.91 15.80 -50.45
CA HIS A 73 13.44 14.81 -49.49
C HIS A 73 12.44 14.33 -48.42
N LEU A 74 11.15 14.64 -48.53
CA LEU A 74 10.12 13.96 -47.73
C LEU A 74 9.46 12.87 -48.58
N THR A 75 10.11 11.72 -48.66
CA THR A 75 9.49 10.51 -49.20
C THR A 75 8.39 10.02 -48.26
N ASP A 76 7.28 9.55 -48.84
CA ASP A 76 6.01 9.13 -48.20
C ASP A 76 6.13 8.16 -47.00
N LYS A 77 7.30 7.59 -46.74
CA LYS A 77 7.56 6.72 -45.58
C LYS A 77 7.54 7.47 -44.23
N ASN A 78 7.75 8.78 -44.21
CA ASN A 78 7.77 9.56 -42.95
C ASN A 78 6.37 9.90 -42.41
N ALA A 79 5.33 9.88 -43.26
CA ALA A 79 3.98 10.27 -42.87
C ALA A 79 3.28 9.22 -41.98
N GLU A 80 3.61 7.94 -42.12
CA GLU A 80 3.08 6.87 -41.25
C GLU A 80 3.77 6.88 -39.88
N ASP A 81 5.08 7.15 -39.84
CA ASP A 81 5.84 7.26 -38.59
C ASP A 81 5.37 8.46 -37.75
N GLN A 82 5.03 9.58 -38.37
CA GLN A 82 4.47 10.75 -37.66
C GLN A 82 3.08 10.49 -37.08
N ARG A 83 2.22 9.71 -37.76
CA ARG A 83 0.92 9.29 -37.20
C ARG A 83 1.07 8.34 -36.01
N ALA A 84 2.04 7.43 -36.05
CA ALA A 84 2.30 6.51 -34.93
C ALA A 84 2.85 7.25 -33.69
N VAL A 85 3.70 8.26 -33.90
CA VAL A 85 4.22 9.13 -32.83
C VAL A 85 3.09 9.94 -32.19
N ASP A 86 2.18 10.53 -32.98
CA ASP A 86 1.04 11.30 -32.47
C ASP A 86 0.04 10.49 -31.64
N ILE A 87 -0.15 9.21 -31.97
CA ILE A 87 -1.00 8.31 -31.18
C ILE A 87 -0.31 7.97 -29.85
N LYS A 88 1.00 7.71 -29.85
CA LYS A 88 1.78 7.41 -28.64
C LYS A 88 1.83 8.61 -27.68
N THR A 89 2.04 9.82 -28.19
CA THR A 89 2.10 11.05 -27.37
C THR A 89 0.74 11.36 -26.74
N ARG A 90 -0.38 11.12 -27.43
CA ARG A 90 -1.74 11.25 -26.85
C ARG A 90 -2.01 10.27 -25.70
N VAL A 91 -1.53 9.03 -25.78
CA VAL A 91 -1.71 8.02 -24.72
C VAL A 91 -0.85 8.34 -23.50
N LEU A 92 0.40 8.77 -23.70
CA LEU A 92 1.29 9.21 -22.61
C LEU A 92 0.74 10.44 -21.90
N ASN A 93 0.27 11.45 -22.64
CA ASN A 93 -0.29 12.67 -22.05
C ASN A 93 -1.55 12.38 -21.19
N LYS A 94 -2.40 11.42 -21.59
CA LYS A 94 -3.51 10.98 -20.74
C LYS A 94 -3.06 10.30 -19.44
N ARG A 95 -1.97 9.52 -19.45
CA ARG A 95 -1.42 8.87 -18.25
C ARG A 95 -0.77 9.88 -17.30
N VAL A 96 -0.04 10.86 -17.83
CA VAL A 96 0.61 11.91 -17.04
C VAL A 96 -0.42 12.80 -16.34
N VAL A 97 -1.54 13.13 -16.99
CA VAL A 97 -2.63 13.90 -16.36
C VAL A 97 -3.32 13.12 -15.23
N VAL A 98 -3.45 11.79 -15.34
CA VAL A 98 -3.97 10.95 -14.25
C VAL A 98 -2.99 10.86 -13.08
N ALA A 99 -1.69 10.72 -13.34
CA ALA A 99 -0.65 10.64 -12.31
C ALA A 99 -0.47 11.96 -11.54
N SER A 100 -0.48 13.09 -12.24
CA SER A 100 -0.37 14.42 -11.63
C SER A 100 -1.64 14.88 -10.89
N ARG A 101 -2.77 14.17 -11.06
CA ARG A 101 -3.95 14.33 -10.21
C ARG A 101 -3.84 13.54 -8.90
N ALA A 102 -3.13 12.41 -8.89
CA ALA A 102 -2.89 11.62 -7.69
C ALA A 102 -1.85 12.26 -6.74
N LEU A 103 -0.93 13.06 -7.28
CA LEU A 103 0.15 13.69 -6.49
C LEU A 103 -0.23 15.02 -5.81
N ARG A 104 -1.39 15.62 -6.11
CA ARG A 104 -1.86 16.87 -5.49
C ARG A 104 -2.51 16.70 -4.11
N PHE A 105 -2.45 15.50 -3.53
CA PHE A 105 -2.95 15.20 -2.20
C PHE A 105 -1.85 14.62 -1.30
N ARG A 106 -0.65 15.20 -1.31
CA ARG A 106 0.21 15.14 -0.13
C ARG A 106 -0.26 16.26 0.81
N PRO A 107 -0.94 15.94 1.94
CA PRO A 107 -1.17 16.96 2.94
C PRO A 107 0.20 17.47 3.37
N TYR A 108 0.42 18.76 3.14
CA TYR A 108 1.52 19.51 3.72
C TYR A 108 1.43 19.30 5.24
N GLY A 109 2.45 18.68 5.83
CA GLY A 109 2.52 18.53 7.28
C GLY A 109 2.48 19.93 7.92
N PRO A 110 1.72 20.13 9.02
CA PRO A 110 1.69 21.42 9.69
C PRO A 110 3.11 21.84 10.12
N PRO A 111 3.40 23.15 10.18
CA PRO A 111 4.63 23.67 10.78
C PRO A 111 4.77 23.17 12.23
N GLU A 112 6.00 22.84 12.61
CA GLU A 112 6.39 22.45 13.96
C GLU A 112 6.31 23.67 14.90
N ASP A 113 5.09 24.08 15.28
CA ASP A 113 4.91 24.96 16.42
C ASP A 113 4.79 24.10 17.68
N GLU A 114 5.64 24.44 18.65
CA GLU A 114 5.84 23.80 19.95
C GLU A 114 4.52 23.67 20.74
N VAL A 115 3.85 22.53 20.61
CA VAL A 115 2.80 22.14 21.56
C VAL A 115 3.46 21.35 22.68
N GLU A 116 3.72 22.02 23.79
CA GLU A 116 3.95 21.38 25.09
C GLU A 116 2.69 20.57 25.47
N GLU A 117 2.59 19.33 24.97
CA GLU A 117 1.57 18.40 25.44
C GLU A 117 2.06 17.72 26.72
N THR A 118 1.47 18.13 27.83
CA THR A 118 1.37 17.34 29.06
C THR A 118 0.88 15.94 28.69
N ILE A 119 1.78 14.95 28.74
CA ILE A 119 1.49 13.54 28.51
C ILE A 119 0.58 13.08 29.64
N ASP A 120 -0.74 13.18 29.43
CA ASP A 120 -1.72 12.48 30.25
C ASP A 120 -1.38 10.98 30.16
N ASP A 121 -1.10 10.33 31.30
CA ASP A 121 -0.85 8.89 31.47
C ASP A 121 -2.10 8.03 31.17
N LYS A 122 -2.79 8.30 30.05
CA LYS A 122 -3.92 7.51 29.58
C LYS A 122 -3.37 6.19 29.04
N PRO A 123 -3.85 5.03 29.52
CA PRO A 123 -3.41 3.74 29.00
C PRO A 123 -3.67 3.66 27.50
N ALA A 124 -2.74 3.05 26.76
CA ALA A 124 -2.83 2.91 25.32
C ALA A 124 -4.17 2.24 24.92
N ARG A 125 -4.99 2.94 24.13
CA ARG A 125 -6.27 2.41 23.66
C ARG A 125 -6.03 1.23 22.72
N VAL A 126 -6.56 0.06 23.08
CA VAL A 126 -6.52 -1.14 22.24
C VAL A 126 -7.66 -1.12 21.24
N TYR A 127 -7.34 -1.06 19.95
CA TYR A 127 -8.31 -1.03 18.86
C TYR A 127 -8.45 -2.38 18.16
N ASN A 128 -9.68 -2.75 17.81
CA ASN A 128 -9.94 -3.93 16.98
C ASN A 128 -9.50 -3.69 15.52
N PHE A 129 -8.63 -4.52 14.95
CA PHE A 129 -8.11 -4.35 13.58
C PHE A 129 -9.20 -4.31 12.49
N LYS A 130 -10.32 -5.02 12.70
CA LYS A 130 -11.40 -5.13 11.70
C LYS A 130 -12.37 -3.96 11.72
N THR A 131 -12.70 -3.47 12.91
CA THR A 131 -13.71 -2.41 13.09
C THR A 131 -13.08 -1.06 13.40
N HIS A 132 -11.79 -1.02 13.77
CA HIS A 132 -11.09 0.12 14.36
C HIS A 132 -11.85 0.76 15.51
N ARG A 133 -12.59 -0.04 16.29
CA ARG A 133 -13.25 0.45 17.50
C ARG A 133 -12.48 -0.02 18.72
N ASP A 134 -12.42 0.84 19.72
CA ASP A 134 -11.89 0.50 21.03
C ASP A 134 -12.89 -0.34 21.84
N GLN A 135 -12.53 -0.64 23.09
CA GLN A 135 -13.34 -1.41 24.03
C GLN A 135 -14.67 -0.70 24.37
N TYR A 136 -14.75 0.62 24.21
CA TYR A 136 -15.95 1.43 24.44
C TYR A 136 -16.77 1.67 23.17
N GLY A 137 -16.36 1.09 22.04
CA GLY A 137 -17.02 1.27 20.75
C GLY A 137 -16.70 2.61 20.05
N GLN A 138 -15.76 3.39 20.59
CA GLN A 138 -15.32 4.66 20.00
C GLN A 138 -14.28 4.40 18.90
N TYR A 139 -14.27 5.28 17.89
CA TYR A 139 -13.25 5.25 16.83
C TYR A 139 -12.01 6.06 17.26
N PRO A 140 -10.82 5.73 16.72
CA PRO A 140 -9.63 6.51 16.96
C PRO A 140 -9.81 7.97 16.52
N PRO A 141 -9.19 8.92 17.23
CA PRO A 141 -9.31 10.35 16.92
C PRO A 141 -8.74 10.69 15.53
N TRP A 142 -7.79 9.91 15.03
CA TRP A 142 -7.24 10.05 13.68
C TRP A 142 -8.19 9.55 12.57
N MET A 143 -9.25 8.81 12.89
CA MET A 143 -10.20 8.31 11.90
C MET A 143 -11.30 9.36 11.64
N HIS A 144 -11.28 9.95 10.45
CA HIS A 144 -12.19 11.03 10.11
C HIS A 144 -13.66 10.58 10.03
N ARG A 145 -14.59 11.42 10.48
CA ARG A 145 -16.04 11.12 10.53
C ARG A 145 -16.62 10.65 9.19
N LYS A 146 -16.13 11.19 8.07
CA LYS A 146 -16.56 10.78 6.72
C LYS A 146 -16.17 9.33 6.40
N GLU A 147 -15.00 8.88 6.85
CA GLU A 147 -14.56 7.49 6.64
C GLU A 147 -15.41 6.51 7.45
N ILE A 148 -15.73 6.87 8.69
CA ILE A 148 -16.63 6.09 9.56
C ILE A 148 -17.97 5.88 8.86
N ILE A 149 -18.57 6.97 8.33
CA ILE A 149 -19.85 6.92 7.62
C ILE A 149 -19.72 6.10 6.32
N SER A 150 -18.65 6.31 5.55
CA SER A 150 -18.40 5.59 4.30
C SER A 150 -18.31 4.07 4.53
N ARG A 151 -17.52 3.63 5.51
CA ARG A 151 -17.39 2.22 5.90
C ARG A 151 -18.73 1.64 6.37
N ALA A 152 -19.48 2.38 7.19
CA ALA A 152 -20.81 1.96 7.63
C ALA A 152 -21.78 1.74 6.45
N ARG A 153 -21.77 2.65 5.47
CA ARG A 153 -22.56 2.53 4.23
C ARG A 153 -22.12 1.32 3.40
N ALA A 154 -20.81 1.13 3.18
CA ALA A 154 -20.27 -0.02 2.45
C ALA A 154 -20.68 -1.35 3.10
N ASN A 155 -20.59 -1.45 4.43
CA ASN A 155 -21.01 -2.62 5.20
C ASN A 155 -22.52 -2.87 5.12
N ARG A 156 -23.35 -1.82 5.05
CA ARG A 156 -24.80 -1.97 4.84
C ARG A 156 -25.10 -2.51 3.44
N LEU A 157 -24.42 -1.99 2.42
CA LEU A 157 -24.59 -2.43 1.03
C LEU A 157 -24.12 -3.87 0.83
N SER A 158 -22.99 -4.28 1.43
CA SER A 158 -22.53 -5.67 1.34
C SER A 158 -23.50 -6.64 2.00
N LYS A 159 -24.05 -6.31 3.18
CA LYS A 159 -25.10 -7.09 3.85
C LYS A 159 -26.39 -7.19 3.02
N GLN A 160 -26.78 -6.11 2.34
CA GLN A 160 -27.95 -6.14 1.45
C GLN A 160 -27.70 -7.03 0.22
N LYS A 161 -26.49 -6.96 -0.36
CA LYS A 161 -26.10 -7.83 -1.49
C LYS A 161 -26.10 -9.30 -1.09
N THR A 162 -25.50 -9.66 0.05
CA THR A 162 -25.51 -11.05 0.52
C THR A 162 -26.92 -11.54 0.81
N LYS A 163 -27.77 -10.72 1.45
CA LYS A 163 -29.19 -11.05 1.66
C LYS A 163 -29.92 -11.32 0.34
N LYS A 164 -29.76 -10.46 -0.67
CA LYS A 164 -30.36 -10.66 -2.00
C LYS A 164 -29.85 -11.91 -2.72
N LEU A 165 -28.57 -12.25 -2.58
CA LEU A 165 -28.00 -13.47 -3.16
C LEU A 165 -28.58 -14.72 -2.51
N ILE A 166 -28.79 -14.67 -1.20
CA ILE A 166 -29.44 -15.74 -0.44
C ILE A 166 -30.91 -15.89 -0.86
N GLU A 167 -31.66 -14.79 -0.96
CA GLU A 167 -33.06 -14.79 -1.42
C GLU A 167 -33.20 -15.35 -2.84
N ARG A 168 -32.21 -15.13 -3.71
CA ARG A 168 -32.14 -15.68 -5.07
C ARG A 168 -31.64 -17.13 -5.14
N GLY A 169 -31.39 -17.79 -3.99
CA GLY A 169 -30.87 -19.15 -3.93
C GLY A 169 -29.42 -19.32 -4.41
N LYS A 170 -28.70 -18.22 -4.72
CA LYS A 170 -27.30 -18.28 -5.20
C LYS A 170 -26.32 -18.63 -4.10
N ILE A 171 -26.70 -18.43 -2.84
CA ILE A 171 -25.94 -18.79 -1.66
C ILE A 171 -26.90 -19.50 -0.72
N GLN A 172 -26.63 -20.77 -0.41
CA GLN A 172 -27.38 -21.46 0.64
C GLN A 172 -26.99 -20.85 2.00
N LYS A 173 -27.99 -20.52 2.84
CA LYS A 173 -27.71 -20.16 4.23
C LYS A 173 -27.13 -21.40 4.90
N ARG A 174 -25.83 -21.40 5.18
CA ARG A 174 -25.26 -22.42 6.06
C ARG A 174 -26.02 -22.34 7.39
N PRO A 175 -26.55 -23.46 7.93
CA PRO A 175 -27.09 -23.46 9.27
C PRO A 175 -26.00 -22.93 10.20
N LYS A 176 -26.36 -22.07 11.16
CA LYS A 176 -25.40 -21.64 12.18
C LYS A 176 -25.03 -22.91 12.95
N GLY A 177 -23.86 -23.48 12.67
CA GLY A 177 -23.34 -24.59 13.45
C GLY A 177 -23.22 -24.19 14.92
N PRO A 178 -23.10 -25.17 15.83
CA PRO A 178 -22.91 -24.89 17.23
C PRO A 178 -21.71 -23.95 17.39
N SER A 179 -21.91 -22.87 18.15
CA SER A 179 -20.82 -21.94 18.44
C SER A 179 -19.68 -22.70 19.13
N CYS A 180 -18.43 -22.23 18.97
CA CYS A 180 -17.28 -22.90 19.58
C CYS A 180 -17.45 -23.09 21.11
N ASN A 181 -18.19 -22.20 21.77
CA ASN A 181 -18.52 -22.30 23.19
C ASN A 181 -19.55 -23.39 23.50
N GLN A 182 -20.51 -23.65 22.60
CA GLN A 182 -21.45 -24.77 22.74
C GLN A 182 -20.72 -26.11 22.63
N ILE A 183 -19.78 -26.23 21.68
CA ILE A 183 -18.95 -27.44 21.53
C ILE A 183 -18.08 -27.66 22.78
N ILE A 184 -17.50 -26.58 23.33
CA ILE A 184 -16.69 -26.67 24.55
C ILE A 184 -17.53 -27.10 25.75
N ASN A 185 -18.75 -26.56 25.90
CA ASN A 185 -19.64 -26.94 27.00
C ASN A 185 -20.14 -28.39 26.86
N GLU A 186 -20.45 -28.86 25.66
CA GLU A 186 -20.77 -30.28 25.41
C GLU A 186 -19.58 -31.21 25.72
N ILE A 187 -18.35 -30.79 25.45
CA ILE A 187 -17.16 -31.60 25.79
C ILE A 187 -16.88 -31.59 27.30
N LEU A 188 -17.16 -30.48 27.99
CA LEU A 188 -16.93 -30.34 29.42
C LEU A 188 -18.05 -30.93 30.28
N HIS A 189 -19.25 -31.07 29.75
CA HIS A 189 -20.44 -31.55 30.47
C HIS A 189 -21.07 -32.78 29.81
N GLY A 190 -20.40 -33.35 28.80
CA GLY A 190 -20.78 -34.65 28.26
C GLY A 190 -20.60 -35.66 29.36
N ASP A 191 -21.70 -36.33 29.71
CA ASP A 191 -21.87 -37.30 30.79
C ASP A 191 -20.81 -38.40 30.70
N GLY A 192 -19.63 -38.11 31.23
CA GLY A 192 -18.62 -39.11 31.51
C GLY A 192 -19.12 -39.86 32.73
N GLU A 193 -19.60 -41.08 32.52
CA GLU A 193 -19.74 -42.08 33.57
C GLU A 193 -18.55 -41.97 34.52
N GLU A 194 -18.84 -41.61 35.76
CA GLU A 194 -17.86 -41.42 36.83
C GLU A 194 -17.28 -42.78 37.22
N ASP A 195 -16.23 -43.22 36.53
CA ASP A 195 -15.37 -44.28 37.03
C ASP A 195 -14.60 -43.73 38.24
N ASP A 196 -15.05 -44.14 39.42
CA ASP A 196 -14.70 -43.75 40.80
C ASP A 196 -13.24 -44.03 41.22
N HIS A 197 -12.25 -43.67 40.39
CA HIS A 197 -10.82 -43.83 40.70
C HIS A 197 -10.10 -42.48 40.70
N GLY A 198 -10.08 -41.87 41.88
CA GLY A 198 -9.52 -40.56 42.14
C GLY A 198 -8.03 -40.41 41.82
N MET A 199 -7.68 -39.29 41.17
CA MET A 199 -6.36 -38.63 41.20
C MET A 199 -6.48 -37.20 40.62
N PRO A 200 -6.47 -36.13 41.43
CA PRO A 200 -6.75 -34.77 40.97
C PRO A 200 -5.53 -33.98 40.44
N MET A 201 -4.50 -34.66 39.90
CA MET A 201 -3.22 -34.00 39.54
C MET A 201 -2.99 -33.75 38.04
N TYR A 202 -3.92 -34.11 37.14
CA TYR A 202 -3.69 -34.05 35.67
C TYR A 202 -4.78 -33.31 34.87
N ALA A 203 -5.37 -32.25 35.42
CA ALA A 203 -6.42 -31.48 34.72
C ALA A 203 -5.91 -30.64 33.53
N ASP A 204 -4.65 -30.20 33.56
CA ASP A 204 -4.14 -29.24 32.56
C ASP A 204 -3.62 -29.90 31.27
N ILE A 205 -3.20 -31.16 31.31
CA ILE A 205 -2.71 -31.86 30.11
C ILE A 205 -3.87 -32.24 29.19
N LYS A 206 -5.02 -32.62 29.76
CA LYS A 206 -6.20 -33.09 29.00
C LYS A 206 -6.79 -31.99 28.10
N LYS A 207 -6.81 -30.72 28.54
CA LYS A 207 -7.33 -29.60 27.74
C LYS A 207 -6.55 -29.38 26.43
N SER A 208 -5.22 -29.51 26.49
CA SER A 208 -4.36 -29.29 25.31
C SER A 208 -4.53 -30.37 24.23
N VAL A 209 -4.80 -31.61 24.64
CA VAL A 209 -5.00 -32.76 23.73
C VAL A 209 -6.36 -32.67 23.04
N VAL A 210 -7.41 -32.29 23.78
CA VAL A 210 -8.77 -32.08 23.24
C VAL A 210 -8.79 -30.96 22.19
N ILE A 211 -8.07 -29.85 22.41
CA ILE A 211 -7.99 -28.75 21.44
C ILE A 211 -7.27 -29.17 20.15
N LYS A 212 -6.26 -30.04 20.22
CA LYS A 212 -5.58 -30.55 19.03
C LYS A 212 -6.47 -31.50 18.23
N LYS A 213 -7.20 -32.39 18.90
CA LYS A 213 -8.10 -33.37 18.25
C LYS A 213 -9.28 -32.68 17.55
N THR A 214 -9.87 -31.65 18.14
CA THR A 214 -10.96 -30.88 17.53
C THR A 214 -10.51 -30.07 16.31
N LYS A 215 -9.30 -29.51 16.32
CA LYS A 215 -8.73 -28.82 15.14
C LYS A 215 -8.49 -29.77 13.97
N GLN A 216 -8.04 -30.99 14.25
CA GLN A 216 -7.82 -32.02 13.23
C GLN A 216 -9.15 -32.44 12.58
N MET A 217 -10.17 -32.75 13.37
CA MET A 217 -11.51 -33.10 12.86
C MET A 217 -12.13 -31.98 12.03
N MET A 218 -12.01 -30.72 12.49
CA MET A 218 -12.50 -29.57 11.73
C MET A 218 -11.76 -29.39 10.42
N LYS A 219 -10.47 -29.72 10.35
CA LYS A 219 -9.71 -29.66 9.09
C LYS A 219 -10.22 -30.72 8.10
N GLU A 220 -10.40 -31.95 8.56
CA GLU A 220 -10.90 -33.07 7.74
C GLU A 220 -12.32 -32.84 7.22
N MET A 221 -13.19 -32.17 8.01
CA MET A 221 -14.54 -31.81 7.55
C MET A 221 -14.59 -30.71 6.48
N TYR A 222 -13.57 -29.86 6.38
CA TYR A 222 -13.54 -28.75 5.43
C TYR A 222 -12.79 -29.07 4.13
N ASP A 223 -11.97 -30.12 4.13
CA ASP A 223 -11.23 -30.60 2.96
C ASP A 223 -12.04 -31.63 2.12
N MET A 224 -13.29 -31.96 2.51
CA MET A 224 -14.29 -32.70 1.71
C MET A 224 -15.29 -31.74 1.05
#